data_AF-A0A1N6FUE8-F1
#
_entry.id   AF-A0A1N6FUE8-F1
#
_cell.length_a   1.000
_cell.length_b   1.000
_cell.length_c   1.000
_cell.angle_alpha   90.00
_cell.angle_beta   90.00
_cell.angle_gamma   90.00
#
_symmetry.space_group_name_H-M   'P 1'
#
loop_
_entity.id
_entity.type
_entity.pdbx_description
1 polymer ?
#
loop_
_entity_poly.entity_id
_entity_poly.type
_entity_poly.pdbx_seq_one_letter_code
_entity_poly.pdbx_strand_id
1 'polypeptide(L)'
;MISFSQAVSLKEIEAAYSEFQVEQALRLPTTLKFGGGAGVPSSLIQLTAEWSRNVARPTLRLYSRHADEAAEALSREPHGIAAAYFADAIQTAEGEPMSTRAALVNAVTRIEAMQSSSFRETMHGRGVFLGCFSRAKNEFLIPLYSRAEVGAVRSRDEFVTLTSRIIAACAPSAEQQMSETRRIWLGTLVYELFKNTDEHATTDEDGRAYPKNLRAVMAKFITYDAKTAATHLGEGDPRLSFYLLHNIANRRASTGSDERWQNRQSALLELTVLDTGPGLARRWLSRHGHSGDKMERLSIADEVALVQKCFELHASTKTTAGSGGGLSYVLQTLQRLNAYLRLRTGRVCLVQDFSAPKTEALFTPTHWLKEQPELPMTAGACYSIVVPLSKVLL
;
A
#
# COMPACT_ATOMS: atom_id res chain seq x y z
N MET A 1 -23.75 10.24 0.40
CA MET A 1 -22.54 10.25 1.28
C MET A 1 -22.04 8.82 1.32
N ILE A 2 -20.76 8.59 1.04
CA ILE A 2 -20.12 7.28 1.22
C ILE A 2 -19.61 7.23 2.66
N SER A 3 -19.95 6.16 3.39
CA SER A 3 -19.57 6.00 4.79
C SER A 3 -19.17 4.57 5.05
N PHE A 4 -17.99 4.37 5.64
CA PHE A 4 -17.43 3.04 5.90
C PHE A 4 -17.36 2.71 7.39
N SER A 5 -17.79 1.51 7.77
CA SER A 5 -17.66 1.04 9.15
C SER A 5 -16.22 0.62 9.49
N GLN A 6 -15.95 0.35 10.78
CA GLN A 6 -14.66 -0.18 11.22
C GLN A 6 -14.33 -1.56 10.62
N ALA A 7 -15.34 -2.31 10.17
CA ALA A 7 -15.18 -3.63 9.57
C ALA A 7 -15.16 -3.59 8.02
N VAL A 8 -14.87 -2.42 7.44
CA VAL A 8 -14.81 -2.24 5.99
C VAL A 8 -13.88 -3.25 5.31
N SER A 9 -14.38 -3.87 4.26
CA SER A 9 -13.69 -4.83 3.42
C SER A 9 -13.18 -4.21 2.12
N LEU A 10 -12.21 -4.87 1.47
CA LEU A 10 -11.72 -4.46 0.16
C LEU A 10 -12.85 -4.41 -0.89
N LYS A 11 -13.84 -5.31 -0.82
CA LYS A 11 -14.96 -5.35 -1.76
C LYS A 11 -15.88 -4.15 -1.62
N GLU A 12 -16.20 -3.76 -0.39
CA GLU A 12 -16.98 -2.55 -0.11
C GLU A 12 -16.24 -1.30 -0.61
N ILE A 13 -14.92 -1.25 -0.48
CA ILE A 13 -14.10 -0.15 -1.00
C ILE A 13 -14.17 -0.08 -2.53
N GLU A 14 -14.02 -1.21 -3.24
CA GLU A 14 -14.11 -1.19 -4.71
C GLU A 14 -15.54 -0.85 -5.20
N ALA A 15 -16.58 -1.30 -4.51
CA ALA A 15 -17.96 -0.97 -4.86
C ALA A 15 -18.23 0.55 -4.75
N ALA A 16 -17.65 1.21 -3.76
CA ALA A 16 -17.88 2.62 -3.47
C ALA A 16 -17.40 3.59 -4.58
N TYR A 17 -16.44 3.19 -5.43
CA TYR A 17 -16.03 4.02 -6.57
C TYR A 17 -17.19 4.32 -7.53
N SER A 18 -18.11 3.35 -7.70
CA SER A 18 -19.28 3.52 -8.57
C SER A 18 -20.32 4.50 -8.03
N GLU A 19 -20.20 4.86 -6.75
CA GLU A 19 -21.12 5.77 -6.08
C GLU A 19 -20.68 7.24 -6.19
N PHE A 20 -19.52 7.54 -6.79
CA PHE A 20 -19.01 8.91 -6.88
C PHE A 20 -20.01 9.85 -7.58
N GLN A 21 -20.49 10.84 -6.82
CA GLN A 21 -21.40 11.88 -7.27
C GLN A 21 -20.77 13.27 -7.10
N VAL A 22 -21.25 14.25 -7.87
CA VAL A 22 -20.69 15.61 -7.97
C VAL A 22 -20.52 16.32 -6.62
N GLU A 23 -21.42 16.08 -5.66
CA GLU A 23 -21.40 16.67 -4.30
C GLU A 23 -21.44 15.61 -3.20
N GLN A 24 -20.50 14.66 -3.25
CA GLN A 24 -20.50 13.55 -2.30
C GLN A 24 -19.49 13.75 -1.17
N ALA A 25 -20.02 13.81 0.06
CA ALA A 25 -19.19 13.69 1.26
C ALA A 25 -18.70 12.25 1.48
N LEU A 26 -17.45 12.11 1.94
CA LEU A 26 -16.82 10.84 2.31
C LEU A 26 -16.65 10.79 3.83
N ARG A 27 -16.90 9.63 4.43
CA ARG A 27 -16.70 9.36 5.85
C ARG A 27 -15.94 8.05 6.03
N LEU A 28 -14.72 8.14 6.58
CA LEU A 28 -13.82 7.01 6.76
C LEU A 28 -13.75 6.57 8.23
N PRO A 29 -13.56 5.27 8.50
CA PRO A 29 -13.46 4.76 9.86
C PRO A 29 -12.20 5.31 10.54
N THR A 30 -12.31 5.66 11.81
CA THR A 30 -11.19 6.17 12.62
C THR A 30 -10.36 5.06 13.26
N THR A 31 -10.85 3.82 13.22
CA THR A 31 -10.16 2.60 13.59
C THR A 31 -10.61 1.47 12.66
N LEU A 32 -9.74 0.50 12.42
CA LEU A 32 -10.08 -0.66 11.61
C LEU A 32 -10.10 -1.91 12.47
N LYS A 33 -11.14 -2.75 12.32
CA LYS A 33 -11.23 -4.06 12.94
C LYS A 33 -10.01 -4.87 12.50
N PHE A 34 -9.27 -5.41 13.47
CA PHE A 34 -8.00 -6.13 13.24
C PHE A 34 -6.94 -5.33 12.43
N GLY A 35 -6.96 -3.99 12.52
CA GLY A 35 -6.03 -3.14 11.76
C GLY A 35 -6.29 -3.13 10.25
N GLY A 36 -7.49 -3.55 9.82
CA GLY A 36 -7.96 -3.56 8.44
C GLY A 36 -7.50 -4.77 7.62
N GLY A 37 -6.77 -5.72 8.19
CA GLY A 37 -6.17 -6.78 7.38
C GLY A 37 -5.19 -6.23 6.31
N ALA A 38 -4.86 -7.04 5.32
CA ALA A 38 -3.88 -6.66 4.29
C ALA A 38 -4.51 -5.76 3.22
N GLY A 39 -3.92 -4.60 2.98
CA GLY A 39 -4.28 -3.71 1.87
C GLY A 39 -5.51 -2.81 2.06
N VAL A 40 -6.27 -2.91 3.16
CA VAL A 40 -7.43 -2.02 3.39
C VAL A 40 -7.04 -0.56 3.58
N PRO A 41 -6.07 -0.19 4.45
CA PRO A 41 -5.72 1.22 4.63
C PRO A 41 -5.22 1.86 3.33
N SER A 42 -4.44 1.14 2.53
CA SER A 42 -3.96 1.63 1.24
C SER A 42 -5.07 1.73 0.20
N SER A 43 -6.03 0.81 0.18
CA SER A 43 -7.18 0.89 -0.72
C SER A 43 -8.09 2.07 -0.36
N LEU A 44 -8.25 2.39 0.94
CA LEU A 44 -8.94 3.62 1.38
C LEU A 44 -8.18 4.88 0.95
N ILE A 45 -6.85 4.88 0.98
CA ILE A 45 -6.03 5.99 0.49
C ILE A 45 -6.23 6.19 -1.02
N GLN A 46 -6.16 5.12 -1.82
CA GLN A 46 -6.38 5.20 -3.27
C GLN A 46 -7.80 5.67 -3.60
N LEU A 47 -8.82 5.14 -2.90
CA LEU A 47 -10.22 5.57 -3.04
C LEU A 47 -10.34 7.06 -2.74
N THR A 48 -9.72 7.53 -1.67
CA THR A 48 -9.83 8.94 -1.25
C THR A 48 -9.14 9.88 -2.23
N ALA A 49 -8.00 9.48 -2.78
CA ALA A 49 -7.33 10.24 -3.83
C ALA A 49 -8.20 10.30 -5.10
N GLU A 50 -8.79 9.19 -5.52
CA GLU A 50 -9.67 9.15 -6.70
C GLU A 50 -10.97 9.93 -6.47
N TRP A 51 -11.60 9.79 -5.30
CA TRP A 51 -12.75 10.59 -4.88
C TRP A 51 -12.46 12.09 -4.98
N SER A 52 -11.29 12.53 -4.50
CA SER A 52 -10.93 13.95 -4.54
C SER A 52 -10.77 14.52 -5.96
N ARG A 53 -10.57 13.66 -6.97
CA ARG A 53 -10.44 14.05 -8.38
C ARG A 53 -11.77 14.09 -9.12
N ASN A 54 -12.73 13.29 -8.66
CA ASN A 54 -14.01 13.10 -9.33
C ASN A 54 -15.17 13.90 -8.69
N VAL A 55 -14.94 14.51 -7.53
CA VAL A 55 -15.94 15.31 -6.80
C VAL A 55 -15.56 16.79 -6.87
N ALA A 56 -16.53 17.66 -7.16
CA ALA A 56 -16.27 19.09 -7.36
C ALA A 56 -15.82 19.80 -6.07
N ARG A 57 -16.35 19.37 -4.92
CA ARG A 57 -15.94 19.85 -3.60
C ARG A 57 -15.77 18.68 -2.62
N PRO A 58 -14.60 18.01 -2.64
CA PRO A 58 -14.32 16.87 -1.77
C PRO A 58 -14.47 17.24 -0.29
N THR A 59 -15.57 16.82 0.33
CA THR A 59 -15.89 17.11 1.73
C THR A 59 -15.73 15.86 2.61
N LEU A 60 -14.78 15.88 3.54
CA LEU A 60 -14.57 14.82 4.52
C LEU A 60 -15.48 15.06 5.73
N ARG A 61 -16.36 14.10 6.04
CA ARG A 61 -17.23 14.17 7.20
C ARG A 61 -16.77 13.22 8.30
N LEU A 62 -16.52 13.76 9.48
CA LEU A 62 -16.03 13.02 10.64
C LEU A 62 -17.17 12.31 11.40
N TYR A 63 -16.79 11.39 12.30
CA TYR A 63 -17.71 10.64 13.15
C TYR A 63 -18.05 11.33 14.46
N SER A 64 -17.13 12.14 15.02
CA SER A 64 -17.40 12.90 16.25
C SER A 64 -17.99 14.28 15.95
N ARG A 65 -18.82 14.74 16.90
CA ARG A 65 -19.39 16.10 16.95
C ARG A 65 -18.38 17.08 17.55
N HIS A 66 -17.51 16.60 18.43
CA HIS A 66 -16.50 17.40 19.11
C HIS A 66 -15.24 17.50 18.25
N ALA A 67 -14.79 18.73 18.01
CA ALA A 67 -13.70 19.01 17.09
C ALA A 67 -12.39 18.30 17.47
N ASP A 68 -12.02 18.35 18.76
CA ASP A 68 -10.78 17.80 19.27
C ASP A 68 -10.75 16.27 19.19
N GLU A 69 -11.84 15.61 19.60
CA GLU A 69 -12.00 14.16 19.47
C GLU A 69 -11.95 13.71 18.01
N ALA A 70 -12.61 14.47 17.13
CA ALA A 70 -12.67 14.16 15.71
C ALA A 70 -11.28 14.28 15.06
N ALA A 71 -10.51 15.31 15.41
CA ALA A 71 -9.13 15.51 14.95
C ALA A 71 -8.19 14.42 15.47
N GLU A 72 -8.30 14.05 16.74
CA GLU A 72 -7.52 12.96 17.32
C GLU A 72 -7.81 11.65 16.59
N ALA A 73 -9.09 11.28 16.48
CA ALA A 73 -9.50 10.03 15.87
C ALA A 73 -9.09 9.93 14.39
N LEU A 74 -9.17 11.04 13.64
CA LEU A 74 -8.73 11.11 12.24
C LEU A 74 -7.23 10.88 12.08
N SER A 75 -6.43 11.42 13.02
CA SER A 75 -4.96 11.34 12.96
C SER A 75 -4.38 9.98 13.34
N ARG A 76 -5.18 9.05 13.88
CA ARG A 76 -4.69 7.75 14.37
C ARG A 76 -4.24 6.83 13.24
N GLU A 77 -4.93 6.88 12.11
CA GLU A 77 -4.74 5.95 11.00
C GLU A 77 -4.21 6.65 9.75
N PRO A 78 -3.33 6.00 8.96
CA PRO A 78 -2.75 6.57 7.74
C PRO A 78 -3.79 7.09 6.73
N HIS A 79 -4.88 6.35 6.52
CA HIS A 79 -5.94 6.75 5.60
C HIS A 79 -6.72 7.97 6.09
N GLY A 80 -6.79 8.21 7.41
CA GLY A 80 -7.41 9.41 7.96
C GLY A 80 -6.57 10.67 7.68
N ILE A 81 -5.25 10.60 7.88
CA ILE A 81 -4.32 11.68 7.51
C ILE A 81 -4.38 11.96 6.01
N ALA A 82 -4.37 10.90 5.17
CA ALA A 82 -4.51 11.04 3.73
C ALA A 82 -5.86 11.68 3.34
N ALA A 83 -6.95 11.29 3.98
CA ALA A 83 -8.27 11.85 3.67
C ALA A 83 -8.36 13.34 3.99
N ALA A 84 -7.81 13.77 5.12
CA ALA A 84 -7.72 15.18 5.48
C ALA A 84 -6.88 15.99 4.47
N TYR A 85 -5.80 15.39 3.94
CA TYR A 85 -4.98 16.00 2.90
C TYR A 85 -5.75 16.16 1.57
N PHE A 86 -6.44 15.10 1.13
CA PHE A 86 -7.16 15.10 -0.14
C PHE A 86 -8.48 15.90 -0.12
N ALA A 87 -9.10 16.08 1.04
CA ALA A 87 -10.31 16.89 1.18
C ALA A 87 -10.06 18.40 0.97
N ASP A 88 -11.06 19.09 0.44
CA ASP A 88 -11.11 20.55 0.34
C ASP A 88 -11.88 21.19 1.50
N ALA A 89 -12.83 20.44 2.06
CA ALA A 89 -13.57 20.83 3.26
C ALA A 89 -13.62 19.67 4.25
N ILE A 90 -13.59 19.98 5.54
CA ILE A 90 -13.76 19.01 6.62
C ILE A 90 -14.95 19.45 7.47
N GLN A 91 -15.80 18.50 7.84
CA GLN A 91 -16.99 18.75 8.65
C GLN A 91 -17.06 17.79 9.83
N THR A 92 -17.59 18.25 10.97
CA THR A 92 -17.95 17.37 12.08
C THR A 92 -19.12 16.45 11.71
N ALA A 93 -19.52 15.57 12.63
CA ALA A 93 -20.67 14.70 12.41
C ALA A 93 -21.99 15.45 12.13
N GLU A 94 -22.14 16.67 12.67
CA GLU A 94 -23.33 17.54 12.50
C GLU A 94 -23.26 18.41 11.24
N GLY A 95 -22.14 18.39 10.51
CA GLY A 95 -21.96 19.20 9.30
C GLY A 95 -21.27 20.54 9.56
N GLU A 96 -20.92 20.85 10.81
CA GLU A 96 -20.20 22.08 11.16
C GLU A 96 -18.81 22.10 10.50
N PRO A 97 -18.42 23.22 9.86
CA PRO A 97 -17.14 23.32 9.17
C PRO A 97 -15.98 23.27 10.16
N MET A 98 -14.94 22.54 9.79
CA MET A 98 -13.69 22.44 10.53
C MET A 98 -12.53 22.83 9.60
N SER A 99 -11.61 23.65 10.10
CA SER A 99 -10.40 23.97 9.34
C SER A 99 -9.49 22.75 9.22
N THR A 100 -8.80 22.61 8.10
CA THR A 100 -7.79 21.56 7.89
C THR A 100 -6.71 21.58 8.98
N ARG A 101 -6.33 22.77 9.46
CA ARG A 101 -5.38 22.93 10.57
C ARG A 101 -5.89 22.30 11.86
N ALA A 102 -7.16 22.52 12.20
CA ALA A 102 -7.78 21.91 13.38
C ALA A 102 -7.87 20.39 13.23
N ALA A 103 -8.32 19.90 12.07
CA ALA A 103 -8.44 18.46 11.80
C ALA A 103 -7.10 17.71 11.86
N LEU A 104 -6.01 18.36 11.44
CA LEU A 104 -4.67 17.78 11.39
C LEU A 104 -3.80 18.11 12.60
N VAL A 105 -4.31 18.81 13.63
CA VAL A 105 -3.49 19.26 14.77
C VAL A 105 -2.76 18.08 15.44
N ASN A 106 -3.45 16.95 15.60
CA ASN A 106 -2.91 15.72 16.19
C ASN A 106 -2.08 14.89 15.19
N ALA A 107 -2.17 15.17 13.89
CA ALA A 107 -1.35 14.53 12.87
C ALA A 107 0.05 15.16 12.79
N VAL A 108 0.25 16.39 13.28
CA VAL A 108 1.55 17.09 13.25
C VAL A 108 2.64 16.25 13.92
N THR A 109 2.42 15.76 15.14
CA THR A 109 3.39 14.93 15.86
C THR A 109 3.76 13.67 15.07
N ARG A 110 2.79 13.05 14.38
CA ARG A 110 3.06 11.87 13.55
C ARG A 110 3.86 12.21 12.30
N ILE A 111 3.54 13.33 11.65
CA ILE A 111 4.27 13.85 10.49
C ILE A 111 5.71 14.19 10.87
N GLU A 112 5.92 14.81 12.03
CA GLU A 112 7.26 15.07 12.57
C GLU A 112 8.01 13.77 12.88
N ALA A 113 7.32 12.78 13.45
CA ALA A 113 7.88 11.44 13.68
C ALA A 113 8.32 10.73 12.39
N MET A 114 7.60 10.93 11.28
CA MET A 114 8.03 10.43 9.97
C MET A 114 9.37 11.04 9.55
N GLN A 115 9.60 12.30 9.94
CA GLN A 115 10.77 13.06 9.54
C GLN A 115 11.99 12.84 10.43
N SER A 116 11.77 12.69 11.73
CA SER A 116 12.81 12.39 12.72
C SER A 116 13.17 10.90 12.81
N SER A 117 12.53 10.04 12.00
CA SER A 117 12.65 8.57 12.09
C SER A 117 12.15 7.95 13.40
N SER A 118 11.23 8.61 14.12
CA SER A 118 10.52 8.05 15.27
C SER A 118 9.43 7.08 14.82
N PHE A 119 9.83 5.98 14.17
CA PHE A 119 8.92 5.11 13.40
C PHE A 119 7.72 4.56 14.20
N ARG A 120 7.89 4.27 15.50
CA ARG A 120 6.82 3.78 16.40
C ARG A 120 5.66 4.78 16.56
N GLU A 121 5.90 6.06 16.31
CA GLU A 121 4.94 7.14 16.56
C GLU A 121 4.22 7.56 15.28
N THR A 122 4.60 7.02 14.13
CA THR A 122 4.09 7.44 12.81
C THR A 122 2.65 7.01 12.54
N MET A 123 2.15 5.97 13.22
CA MET A 123 0.74 5.55 13.17
C MET A 123 0.33 4.86 14.48
N HIS A 124 -0.97 4.66 14.69
CA HIS A 124 -1.48 3.86 15.79
C HIS A 124 -1.25 2.35 15.57
N GLY A 125 -1.07 1.60 16.67
CA GLY A 125 -0.87 0.15 16.64
C GLY A 125 0.56 -0.27 16.28
N ARG A 126 0.74 -1.55 15.93
CA ARG A 126 2.06 -2.12 15.57
C ARG A 126 2.35 -1.94 14.09
N GLY A 127 2.52 -0.68 13.68
CA GLY A 127 2.84 -0.33 12.30
C GLY A 127 3.73 0.89 12.18
N VAL A 128 4.15 1.16 10.96
CA VAL A 128 4.92 2.35 10.57
C VAL A 128 4.30 2.88 9.28
N PHE A 129 4.12 4.20 9.19
CA PHE A 129 3.65 4.86 7.98
C PHE A 129 4.56 6.04 7.64
N LEU A 130 5.12 6.05 6.44
CA LEU A 130 5.94 7.13 5.91
C LEU A 130 5.24 7.71 4.69
N GLY A 131 4.49 8.79 4.89
CA GLY A 131 3.74 9.47 3.84
C GLY A 131 4.45 10.72 3.32
N CYS A 132 4.72 10.74 2.02
CA CYS A 132 5.29 11.85 1.28
C CYS A 132 4.16 12.62 0.57
N PHE A 133 3.69 13.70 1.19
CA PHE A 133 2.55 14.49 0.71
C PHE A 133 3.03 15.64 -0.17
N SER A 134 2.65 15.63 -1.44
CA SER A 134 3.07 16.65 -2.42
C SER A 134 2.69 18.05 -1.97
N ARG A 135 3.62 19.00 -2.15
CA ARG A 135 3.50 20.42 -1.76
C ARG A 135 3.38 20.68 -0.26
N ALA A 136 3.54 19.65 0.57
CA ALA A 136 3.64 19.81 2.02
C ALA A 136 5.11 19.81 2.46
N LYS A 137 5.38 20.31 3.67
CA LYS A 137 6.74 20.30 4.25
C LYS A 137 7.35 18.90 4.35
N ASN A 138 6.51 17.89 4.42
CA ASN A 138 6.88 16.47 4.50
C ASN A 138 6.79 15.76 3.14
N GLU A 139 6.83 16.47 2.01
CA GLU A 139 6.89 15.83 0.69
C GLU A 139 8.13 14.93 0.54
N PHE A 140 9.28 15.38 1.03
CA PHE A 140 10.54 14.66 0.93
C PHE A 140 11.01 14.26 2.32
N LEU A 141 10.66 13.03 2.71
CA LEU A 141 11.01 12.53 4.03
C LEU A 141 12.53 12.23 4.11
N ILE A 142 13.22 12.77 5.12
CA ILE A 142 14.66 12.55 5.38
C ILE A 142 15.03 11.05 5.37
N PRO A 143 14.22 10.14 5.94
CA PRO A 143 14.51 8.70 5.86
C PRO A 143 14.50 8.13 4.43
N LEU A 144 13.74 8.71 3.51
CA LEU A 144 13.53 8.18 2.15
C LEU A 144 14.36 8.91 1.09
N TYR A 145 14.69 10.19 1.32
CA TYR A 145 15.38 11.04 0.37
C TYR A 145 16.70 11.59 0.92
N SER A 146 17.70 11.67 0.04
CA SER A 146 18.99 12.29 0.32
C SER A 146 18.94 13.82 0.18
N ARG A 147 18.05 14.33 -0.68
CA ARG A 147 17.76 15.75 -0.92
C ARG A 147 16.26 15.94 -1.12
N ALA A 148 15.76 17.15 -0.88
CA ALA A 148 14.34 17.47 -1.02
C ALA A 148 13.93 17.69 -2.49
N GLU A 149 14.09 16.66 -3.32
CA GLU A 149 13.76 16.68 -4.75
C GLU A 149 13.38 15.28 -5.28
N VAL A 150 12.59 15.25 -6.34
CA VAL A 150 12.26 14.01 -7.09
C VAL A 150 13.54 13.44 -7.70
N GLY A 151 13.70 12.13 -7.65
CA GLY A 151 14.88 11.41 -8.12
C GLY A 151 16.03 11.33 -7.11
N ALA A 152 15.93 12.01 -5.96
CA ALA A 152 16.94 11.96 -4.90
C ALA A 152 16.65 10.90 -3.81
N VAL A 153 15.92 9.84 -4.16
CA VAL A 153 15.69 8.68 -3.28
C VAL A 153 17.03 8.13 -2.80
N ARG A 154 17.13 7.83 -1.50
CA ARG A 154 18.35 7.28 -0.88
C ARG A 154 18.79 5.97 -1.53
N SER A 155 20.05 5.63 -1.35
CA SER A 155 20.64 4.42 -1.93
C SER A 155 19.96 3.13 -1.43
N ARG A 156 20.15 2.04 -2.18
CA ARG A 156 19.61 0.71 -1.81
C ARG A 156 20.09 0.26 -0.42
N ASP A 157 21.36 0.49 -0.08
CA ASP A 157 21.93 0.10 1.21
C ASP A 157 21.33 0.90 2.38
N GLU A 158 21.06 2.18 2.16
CA GLU A 158 20.33 3.00 3.13
C GLU A 158 18.89 2.50 3.31
N PHE A 159 18.23 2.02 2.25
CA PHE A 159 16.92 1.38 2.35
C PHE A 159 16.95 0.03 3.08
N VAL A 160 18.03 -0.75 2.97
CA VAL A 160 18.22 -1.94 3.81
C VAL A 160 18.25 -1.57 5.29
N THR A 161 18.99 -0.52 5.63
CA THR A 161 19.07 -0.02 7.01
C THR A 161 17.73 0.54 7.48
N LEU A 162 17.06 1.34 6.64
CA LEU A 162 15.74 1.90 6.91
C LEU A 162 14.70 0.81 7.16
N THR A 163 14.59 -0.16 6.25
CA THR A 163 13.62 -1.26 6.37
C THR A 163 13.88 -2.09 7.62
N SER A 164 15.14 -2.34 8.00
CA SER A 164 15.46 -2.99 9.30
C SER A 164 14.90 -2.19 10.48
N ARG A 165 15.09 -0.86 10.51
CA ARG A 165 14.57 0.01 11.58
C ARG A 165 13.03 0.07 11.58
N ILE A 166 12.39 0.07 10.42
CA ILE A 166 10.93 -0.02 10.28
C ILE A 166 10.42 -1.33 10.88
N ILE A 167 11.04 -2.47 10.54
CA ILE A 167 10.66 -3.78 11.05
C ILE A 167 10.92 -3.87 12.56
N ALA A 168 12.03 -3.32 13.06
CA ALA A 168 12.31 -3.25 14.49
C ALA A 168 11.24 -2.44 15.26
N ALA A 169 10.66 -1.42 14.63
CA ALA A 169 9.59 -0.63 15.23
C ALA A 169 8.29 -1.43 15.36
N CYS A 170 7.84 -2.15 14.33
CA CYS A 170 6.58 -2.91 14.40
C CYS A 170 6.74 -4.31 15.02
N ALA A 171 7.88 -4.98 14.80
CA ALA A 171 8.14 -6.39 15.09
C ALA A 171 9.57 -6.63 15.64
N PRO A 172 9.93 -6.12 16.83
CA PRO A 172 11.30 -6.16 17.35
C PRO A 172 11.91 -7.56 17.38
N SER A 173 11.17 -8.55 17.89
CA SER A 173 11.63 -9.93 18.00
C SER A 173 11.84 -10.60 16.64
N ALA A 174 11.04 -10.22 15.63
CA ALA A 174 11.19 -10.76 14.28
C ALA A 174 12.43 -10.18 13.59
N GLU A 175 12.73 -8.90 13.82
CA GLU A 175 13.94 -8.25 13.31
C GLU A 175 15.20 -8.92 13.89
N GLN A 176 15.26 -9.11 15.21
CA GLN A 176 16.42 -9.69 15.89
C GLN A 176 16.75 -11.11 15.41
N GLN A 177 15.74 -11.86 14.94
CA GLN A 177 15.88 -13.22 14.45
C GLN A 177 16.10 -13.30 12.94
N MET A 178 16.04 -12.16 12.23
CA MET A 178 16.12 -12.10 10.78
C MET A 178 17.55 -12.25 10.29
N SER A 179 17.78 -13.16 9.34
CA SER A 179 19.08 -13.26 8.67
C SER A 179 19.40 -11.97 7.91
N GLU A 180 20.69 -11.68 7.76
CA GLU A 180 21.17 -10.55 6.98
C GLU A 180 20.68 -10.60 5.52
N THR A 181 20.73 -11.79 4.90
CA THR A 181 20.20 -12.01 3.55
C THR A 181 18.75 -11.59 3.41
N ARG A 182 17.90 -11.95 4.39
CA ARG A 182 16.47 -11.59 4.38
C ARG A 182 16.25 -10.09 4.59
N ARG A 183 17.08 -9.44 5.41
CA ARG A 183 17.09 -7.98 5.57
C ARG A 183 17.43 -7.28 4.25
N ILE A 184 18.45 -7.74 3.54
CA ILE A 184 18.85 -7.21 2.22
C ILE A 184 17.71 -7.34 1.22
N TRP A 185 17.04 -8.50 1.18
CA TRP A 185 15.88 -8.73 0.30
C TRP A 185 14.73 -7.76 0.62
N LEU A 186 14.31 -7.63 1.87
CA LEU A 186 13.22 -6.72 2.24
C LEU A 186 13.58 -5.25 1.98
N GLY A 187 14.82 -4.84 2.26
CA GLY A 187 15.30 -3.50 1.96
C GLY A 187 15.30 -3.18 0.46
N THR A 188 15.84 -4.10 -0.34
CA THR A 188 15.87 -3.99 -1.80
C THR A 188 14.45 -3.92 -2.37
N LEU A 189 13.53 -4.74 -1.88
CA LEU A 189 12.13 -4.73 -2.28
C LEU A 189 11.49 -3.35 -2.08
N VAL A 190 11.63 -2.77 -0.89
CA VAL A 190 11.07 -1.44 -0.57
C VAL A 190 11.75 -0.35 -1.42
N TYR A 191 13.07 -0.42 -1.61
CA TYR A 191 13.82 0.52 -2.45
C TYR A 191 13.30 0.54 -3.89
N GLU A 192 13.25 -0.62 -4.56
CA GLU A 192 12.88 -0.68 -5.98
C GLU A 192 11.44 -0.21 -6.21
N LEU A 193 10.51 -0.59 -5.32
CA LEU A 193 9.12 -0.16 -5.40
C LEU A 193 8.97 1.34 -5.12
N PHE A 194 9.59 1.87 -4.07
CA PHE A 194 9.47 3.27 -3.73
C PHE A 194 10.14 4.17 -4.77
N LYS A 195 11.31 3.76 -5.30
CA LYS A 195 11.98 4.44 -6.42
C LYS A 195 11.10 4.46 -7.66
N ASN A 196 10.41 3.36 -7.98
CA ASN A 196 9.46 3.35 -9.10
C ASN A 196 8.32 4.35 -8.87
N THR A 197 7.74 4.36 -7.67
CA THR A 197 6.74 5.36 -7.29
C THR A 197 7.26 6.79 -7.44
N ASP A 198 8.46 7.12 -6.96
CA ASP A 198 9.05 8.45 -7.08
C ASP A 198 9.27 8.89 -8.54
N GLU A 199 9.76 7.99 -9.38
CA GLU A 199 10.10 8.26 -10.78
C GLU A 199 8.89 8.36 -11.72
N HIS A 200 7.75 7.79 -11.33
CA HIS A 200 6.62 7.55 -12.24
C HIS A 200 5.27 8.11 -11.77
N ALA A 201 5.11 8.43 -10.49
CA ALA A 201 3.83 8.81 -9.90
C ALA A 201 3.72 10.28 -9.47
N THR A 202 4.68 11.13 -9.83
CA THR A 202 4.71 12.55 -9.44
C THR A 202 3.91 13.46 -10.37
N THR A 203 3.75 13.06 -11.64
CA THR A 203 2.98 13.77 -12.65
C THR A 203 1.88 12.88 -13.23
N ASP A 204 0.93 13.49 -13.94
CA ASP A 204 -0.09 12.79 -14.72
C ASP A 204 0.48 12.26 -16.07
N GLU A 205 -0.39 11.69 -16.90
CA GLU A 205 -0.09 11.22 -18.25
C GLU A 205 0.41 12.33 -19.20
N ASP A 206 -0.01 13.58 -18.98
CA ASP A 206 0.40 14.74 -19.77
C ASP A 206 1.70 15.39 -19.25
N GLY A 207 2.27 14.85 -18.16
CA GLY A 207 3.46 15.41 -17.52
C GLY A 207 3.19 16.58 -16.58
N ARG A 208 1.93 16.89 -16.28
CA ARG A 208 1.56 17.94 -15.31
C ARG A 208 1.65 17.40 -13.89
N ALA A 209 2.15 18.22 -12.97
CA ALA A 209 2.19 17.87 -11.55
C ALA A 209 0.78 17.84 -10.95
N TYR A 210 0.47 16.79 -10.19
CA TYR A 210 -0.79 16.71 -9.45
C TYR A 210 -0.88 17.83 -8.39
N PRO A 211 -2.06 18.47 -8.22
CA PRO A 211 -2.27 19.42 -7.13
C PRO A 211 -2.11 18.80 -5.74
N LYS A 212 -2.62 17.56 -5.59
CA LYS A 212 -2.50 16.73 -4.40
C LYS A 212 -2.04 15.34 -4.82
N ASN A 213 -0.98 14.84 -4.20
CA ASN A 213 -0.41 13.53 -4.47
C ASN A 213 0.27 12.96 -3.23
N LEU A 214 0.24 11.64 -3.08
CA LEU A 214 0.85 10.92 -1.99
C LEU A 214 1.71 9.79 -2.55
N ARG A 215 2.92 9.65 -2.01
CA ARG A 215 3.77 8.46 -2.15
C ARG A 215 4.02 7.93 -0.75
N ALA A 216 3.92 6.64 -0.50
CA ALA A 216 4.08 6.14 0.85
C ALA A 216 4.68 4.74 0.95
N VAL A 217 5.36 4.51 2.08
CA VAL A 217 5.76 3.20 2.57
C VAL A 217 5.00 2.96 3.88
N MET A 218 4.40 1.78 4.02
CA MET A 218 3.71 1.36 5.23
C MET A 218 4.15 -0.06 5.58
N ALA A 219 4.36 -0.32 6.88
CA ALA A 219 4.63 -1.65 7.39
C ALA A 219 3.67 -1.96 8.54
N LYS A 220 3.10 -3.16 8.57
CA LYS A 220 2.27 -3.63 9.69
C LYS A 220 2.70 -5.01 10.12
N PHE A 221 2.78 -5.21 11.43
CA PHE A 221 2.97 -6.52 12.01
C PHE A 221 1.61 -7.15 12.32
N ILE A 222 1.33 -8.29 11.69
CA ILE A 222 0.06 -8.97 11.80
C ILE A 222 0.28 -10.30 12.49
N THR A 223 -0.37 -10.51 13.62
CA THR A 223 -0.41 -11.79 14.33
C THR A 223 -1.75 -12.47 14.11
N TYR A 224 -1.73 -13.78 13.90
CA TYR A 224 -2.94 -14.56 13.72
C TYR A 224 -2.83 -15.92 14.39
N ASP A 225 -3.98 -16.42 14.83
CA ASP A 225 -4.14 -17.80 15.25
C ASP A 225 -4.48 -18.66 14.02
N ALA A 226 -3.94 -19.87 13.94
CA ALA A 226 -4.18 -20.76 12.81
C ALA A 226 -5.68 -21.09 12.61
N LYS A 227 -6.48 -21.05 13.67
CA LYS A 227 -7.94 -21.28 13.64
C LYS A 227 -8.71 -20.08 13.11
N THR A 228 -8.20 -18.85 13.31
CA THR A 228 -8.92 -17.61 12.94
C THR A 228 -8.31 -16.88 11.74
N ALA A 229 -7.16 -17.34 11.23
CA ALA A 229 -6.42 -16.71 10.13
C ALA A 229 -7.29 -16.44 8.90
N ALA A 230 -8.02 -17.46 8.42
CA ALA A 230 -8.85 -17.35 7.23
C ALA A 230 -10.02 -16.38 7.46
N THR A 231 -10.65 -16.46 8.63
CA THR A 231 -11.81 -15.62 9.00
C THR A 231 -11.42 -14.17 9.28
N HIS A 232 -10.21 -13.88 9.76
CA HIS A 232 -9.83 -12.53 10.18
C HIS A 232 -8.92 -11.79 9.20
N LEU A 233 -8.06 -12.50 8.47
CA LEU A 233 -7.09 -11.89 7.54
C LEU A 233 -7.46 -12.06 6.07
N GLY A 234 -8.23 -13.11 5.77
CA GLY A 234 -8.64 -13.46 4.42
C GLY A 234 -10.10 -13.14 4.10
N GLU A 235 -10.83 -12.52 5.03
CA GLU A 235 -12.21 -12.11 4.82
C GLU A 235 -12.28 -11.11 3.65
N GLY A 236 -12.86 -11.55 2.53
CA GLY A 236 -12.91 -10.78 1.28
C GLY A 236 -11.77 -11.05 0.29
N ASP A 237 -10.70 -11.75 0.68
CA ASP A 237 -9.61 -12.20 -0.21
C ASP A 237 -9.38 -13.73 -0.09
N PRO A 238 -10.08 -14.53 -0.92
CA PRO A 238 -9.91 -15.99 -0.93
C PRO A 238 -8.48 -16.44 -1.29
N ARG A 239 -7.73 -15.63 -2.05
CA ARG A 239 -6.37 -15.98 -2.48
C ARG A 239 -5.37 -15.77 -1.35
N LEU A 240 -5.49 -14.65 -0.63
CA LEU A 240 -4.74 -14.44 0.60
C LEU A 240 -5.10 -15.51 1.64
N SER A 241 -6.38 -15.85 1.80
CA SER A 241 -6.81 -16.94 2.68
C SER A 241 -6.09 -18.25 2.37
N PHE A 242 -6.05 -18.63 1.08
CA PHE A 242 -5.37 -19.84 0.63
C PHE A 242 -3.87 -19.79 0.91
N TYR A 243 -3.21 -18.69 0.59
CA TYR A 243 -1.79 -18.48 0.88
C TYR A 243 -1.47 -18.62 2.38
N LEU A 244 -2.31 -18.06 3.26
CA LEU A 244 -2.16 -18.17 4.70
C LEU A 244 -2.32 -19.61 5.17
N LEU A 245 -3.34 -20.33 4.68
CA LEU A 245 -3.57 -21.74 4.99
C LEU A 245 -2.42 -22.63 4.50
N HIS A 246 -1.91 -22.38 3.29
CA HIS A 246 -0.75 -23.09 2.74
C HIS A 246 0.50 -22.89 3.61
N ASN A 247 0.78 -21.64 4.02
CA ASN A 247 1.89 -21.34 4.92
C ASN A 247 1.74 -21.99 6.30
N ILE A 248 0.51 -22.04 6.84
CA ILE A 248 0.23 -22.77 8.10
C ILE A 248 0.51 -24.27 7.91
N ALA A 249 0.03 -24.87 6.82
CA ALA A 249 0.17 -26.29 6.54
C ALA A 249 1.64 -26.71 6.35
N ASN A 250 2.42 -25.96 5.57
CA ASN A 250 3.85 -26.27 5.34
C ASN A 250 4.65 -26.26 6.65
N ARG A 251 4.32 -25.35 7.58
CA ARG A 251 4.95 -25.32 8.90
C ARG A 251 4.62 -26.55 9.74
N ARG A 252 3.38 -27.06 9.68
CA ARG A 252 3.00 -28.30 10.37
C ARG A 252 3.85 -29.47 9.91
N ALA A 253 3.99 -29.64 8.59
CA ALA A 253 4.80 -30.71 8.00
C ALA A 253 6.29 -30.63 8.44
N SER A 254 6.85 -29.42 8.53
CA SER A 254 8.27 -29.23 8.88
C SER A 254 8.66 -29.45 10.35
N THR A 255 7.70 -29.50 11.28
CA THR A 255 7.99 -29.47 12.74
C THR A 255 7.49 -30.68 13.52
N GLY A 256 6.79 -31.63 12.87
CA GLY A 256 6.63 -33.01 13.35
C GLY A 256 5.85 -33.24 14.65
N SER A 257 5.14 -32.26 15.22
CA SER A 257 4.37 -32.45 16.46
C SER A 257 3.00 -31.75 16.43
N ASP A 258 1.90 -32.50 16.35
CA ASP A 258 0.53 -31.95 16.22
C ASP A 258 0.03 -31.18 17.46
N GLU A 259 0.48 -31.50 18.67
CA GLU A 259 -0.10 -30.95 19.91
C GLU A 259 0.44 -29.56 20.30
N ARG A 260 1.70 -29.23 19.97
CA ARG A 260 2.31 -27.92 20.33
C ARG A 260 1.90 -26.75 19.42
N TRP A 261 1.20 -27.02 18.31
CA TRP A 261 0.85 -26.01 17.31
C TRP A 261 -0.45 -25.28 17.55
N GLN A 262 -1.38 -25.88 18.29
CA GLN A 262 -2.73 -25.31 18.47
C GLN A 262 -2.72 -23.97 19.22
N ASN A 263 -1.61 -23.64 19.92
CA ASN A 263 -1.45 -22.40 20.70
C ASN A 263 -0.36 -21.44 20.14
N ARG A 264 0.25 -21.73 18.99
CA ARG A 264 1.32 -20.88 18.43
C ARG A 264 0.75 -19.83 17.48
N GLN A 265 0.76 -18.58 17.94
CA GLN A 265 0.50 -17.42 17.09
C GLN A 265 1.52 -17.36 15.95
N SER A 266 1.02 -17.25 14.72
CA SER A 266 1.84 -16.98 13.55
C SER A 266 1.89 -15.48 13.30
N ALA A 267 2.99 -15.04 12.68
CA ALA A 267 3.26 -13.64 12.42
C ALA A 267 3.59 -13.40 10.95
N LEU A 268 3.06 -12.31 10.42
CA LEU A 268 3.31 -11.79 9.09
C LEU A 268 3.81 -10.36 9.20
N LEU A 269 4.59 -9.97 8.20
CA LEU A 269 4.85 -8.59 7.88
C LEU A 269 4.03 -8.24 6.64
N GLU A 270 3.16 -7.24 6.75
CA GLU A 270 2.64 -6.56 5.57
C GLU A 270 3.57 -5.38 5.27
N LEU A 271 4.14 -5.36 4.07
CA LEU A 271 4.82 -4.22 3.49
C LEU A 271 3.96 -3.67 2.38
N THR A 272 3.60 -2.40 2.47
CA THR A 272 2.83 -1.71 1.44
C THR A 272 3.63 -0.53 0.91
N VAL A 273 3.83 -0.48 -0.41
CA VAL A 273 4.30 0.70 -1.11
C VAL A 273 3.16 1.17 -2.00
N LEU A 274 2.80 2.44 -1.91
CA LEU A 274 1.68 2.98 -2.68
C LEU A 274 1.97 4.39 -3.17
N ASP A 275 1.31 4.75 -4.25
CA ASP A 275 1.19 6.11 -4.71
C ASP A 275 -0.21 6.41 -5.19
N THR A 276 -0.46 7.70 -5.44
CA THR A 276 -1.70 8.18 -6.03
C THR A 276 -1.47 8.76 -7.43
N GLY A 277 -0.48 8.28 -8.18
CA GLY A 277 -0.17 8.77 -9.52
C GLY A 277 -1.17 8.31 -10.60
N PRO A 278 -0.72 8.18 -11.87
CA PRO A 278 -1.56 7.71 -12.97
C PRO A 278 -1.77 6.19 -13.00
N GLY A 279 -0.96 5.43 -12.25
CA GLY A 279 -0.93 3.96 -12.31
C GLY A 279 -0.06 3.41 -13.44
N LEU A 280 0.17 2.11 -13.42
CA LEU A 280 1.22 1.46 -14.22
C LEU A 280 0.93 1.48 -15.73
N ALA A 281 -0.23 0.95 -16.14
CA ALA A 281 -0.57 0.88 -17.57
C ALA A 281 -0.75 2.27 -18.19
N ARG A 282 -1.41 3.21 -17.49
CA ARG A 282 -1.56 4.58 -17.96
C ARG A 282 -0.20 5.29 -18.12
N ARG A 283 0.69 5.15 -17.14
CA ARG A 283 2.06 5.68 -17.25
C ARG A 283 2.82 5.02 -18.41
N TRP A 284 2.69 3.71 -18.59
CA TRP A 284 3.32 3.01 -19.70
C TRP A 284 2.90 3.60 -21.04
N LEU A 285 1.60 3.76 -21.26
CA LEU A 285 1.04 4.36 -22.47
C LEU A 285 1.52 5.80 -22.67
N SER A 286 1.58 6.61 -21.62
CA SER A 286 2.07 7.99 -21.75
C SER A 286 3.52 8.09 -22.22
N ARG A 287 4.35 7.06 -21.97
CA ARG A 287 5.78 7.06 -22.34
C ARG A 287 6.11 6.29 -23.61
N HIS A 288 5.32 5.26 -23.94
CA HIS A 288 5.63 4.31 -25.01
C HIS A 288 4.46 4.08 -25.99
N GLY A 289 3.28 4.62 -25.70
CA GLY A 289 2.11 4.53 -26.57
C GLY A 289 2.17 5.51 -27.74
N HIS A 290 1.28 5.32 -28.70
CA HIS A 290 1.10 6.22 -29.83
C HIS A 290 0.09 7.33 -29.50
N SER A 291 0.15 8.44 -30.24
CA SER A 291 -0.85 9.51 -30.13
C SER A 291 -2.26 8.96 -30.37
N GLY A 292 -3.11 8.97 -29.33
CA GLY A 292 -4.49 8.47 -29.39
C GLY A 292 -4.75 7.21 -28.58
N ASP A 293 -3.70 6.55 -28.06
CA ASP A 293 -3.84 5.47 -27.09
C ASP A 293 -4.44 6.04 -25.80
N LYS A 294 -5.61 5.54 -25.43
CA LYS A 294 -6.36 6.01 -24.25
C LYS A 294 -6.72 4.84 -23.37
N MET A 295 -6.44 4.98 -22.08
CA MET A 295 -6.67 3.96 -21.06
C MET A 295 -8.08 3.38 -21.11
N GLU A 296 -9.09 4.23 -21.34
CA GLU A 296 -10.51 3.87 -21.37
C GLU A 296 -10.87 2.96 -22.56
N ARG A 297 -10.02 2.92 -23.60
CA ARG A 297 -10.23 2.11 -24.80
C ARG A 297 -9.52 0.76 -24.76
N LEU A 298 -8.61 0.55 -23.79
CA LEU A 298 -7.93 -0.73 -23.67
C LEU A 298 -8.89 -1.80 -23.16
N SER A 299 -8.78 -2.99 -23.72
CA SER A 299 -9.34 -4.18 -23.09
C SER A 299 -8.63 -4.45 -21.76
N ILE A 300 -9.32 -5.15 -20.85
CA ILE A 300 -8.70 -5.52 -19.56
C ILE A 300 -7.53 -6.47 -19.76
N ALA A 301 -7.58 -7.35 -20.77
CA ALA A 301 -6.46 -8.22 -21.10
C ALA A 301 -5.21 -7.42 -21.55
N ASP A 302 -5.40 -6.39 -22.38
CA ASP A 302 -4.30 -5.52 -22.81
C ASP A 302 -3.76 -4.68 -21.65
N GLU A 303 -4.63 -4.18 -20.77
CA GLU A 303 -4.21 -3.49 -19.56
C GLU A 303 -3.37 -4.39 -18.64
N VAL A 304 -3.79 -5.64 -18.43
CA VAL A 304 -3.01 -6.63 -17.68
C VAL A 304 -1.67 -6.89 -18.37
N ALA A 305 -1.64 -7.03 -19.69
CA ALA A 305 -0.39 -7.23 -20.44
C ALA A 305 0.56 -6.04 -20.30
N LEU A 306 0.06 -4.79 -20.29
CA LEU A 306 0.88 -3.60 -20.01
C LEU A 306 1.40 -3.58 -18.58
N VAL A 307 0.58 -3.98 -17.60
CA VAL A 307 1.03 -4.11 -16.21
C VAL A 307 2.12 -5.19 -16.11
N GLN A 308 1.97 -6.33 -16.79
CA GLN A 308 2.98 -7.38 -16.83
C GLN A 308 4.29 -6.91 -17.46
N LYS A 309 4.21 -6.17 -18.58
CA LYS A 309 5.38 -5.55 -19.21
C LYS A 309 6.17 -4.67 -18.25
N CYS A 310 5.52 -3.96 -17.32
CA CYS A 310 6.22 -3.15 -16.32
C CYS A 310 7.19 -3.97 -15.45
N PHE A 311 6.96 -5.28 -15.29
CA PHE A 311 7.81 -6.18 -14.52
C PHE A 311 8.86 -6.94 -15.35
N GLU A 312 8.85 -6.78 -16.68
CA GLU A 312 9.86 -7.38 -17.56
C GLU A 312 11.20 -6.66 -17.42
N LEU A 313 12.29 -7.39 -17.66
CA LEU A 313 13.64 -6.83 -17.63
C LEU A 313 13.79 -5.77 -18.73
N HIS A 314 14.39 -4.62 -18.41
CA HIS A 314 14.59 -3.48 -19.33
C HIS A 314 13.32 -2.83 -19.88
N ALA A 315 12.17 -3.09 -19.25
CA ALA A 315 10.89 -2.52 -19.66
C ALA A 315 10.90 -0.97 -19.69
N SER A 316 11.64 -0.32 -18.81
CA SER A 316 11.98 1.10 -18.96
C SER A 316 13.35 1.24 -19.63
N THR A 317 13.38 1.67 -20.89
CA THR A 317 14.61 2.07 -21.59
C THR A 317 15.21 3.32 -20.94
N LYS A 318 16.10 3.13 -19.96
CA LYS A 318 16.96 4.21 -19.45
C LYS A 318 18.37 4.03 -20.00
N THR A 319 18.92 5.13 -20.54
CA THR A 319 20.26 5.28 -21.11
C THR A 319 21.38 5.44 -20.06
N THR A 320 21.05 5.38 -18.78
CA THR A 320 22.02 5.43 -17.67
C THR A 320 22.51 4.02 -17.30
N ALA A 321 23.83 3.81 -17.37
CA ALA A 321 24.49 2.59 -16.93
C ALA A 321 24.05 2.24 -15.48
N GLY A 322 23.44 1.07 -15.31
CA GLY A 322 23.01 0.53 -14.00
C GLY A 322 21.51 0.57 -13.68
N SER A 323 20.66 1.13 -14.54
CA SER A 323 19.20 1.20 -14.29
C SER A 323 18.41 0.44 -15.38
N GLY A 324 18.02 -0.81 -15.10
CA GLY A 324 17.21 -1.58 -16.06
C GLY A 324 16.39 -2.74 -15.50
N GLY A 325 16.57 -3.13 -14.23
CA GLY A 325 15.94 -4.34 -13.70
C GLY A 325 14.92 -4.15 -12.57
N GLY A 326 14.59 -2.93 -12.16
CA GLY A 326 13.97 -2.67 -10.84
C GLY A 326 12.80 -3.59 -10.46
N LEU A 327 11.73 -3.61 -11.26
CA LEU A 327 10.57 -4.48 -10.99
C LEU A 327 10.81 -5.97 -11.29
N SER A 328 11.77 -6.32 -12.15
CA SER A 328 12.17 -7.73 -12.32
C SER A 328 12.91 -8.29 -11.09
N TYR A 329 13.71 -7.46 -10.41
CA TYR A 329 14.32 -7.82 -9.12
C TYR A 329 13.28 -7.96 -8.00
N VAL A 330 12.20 -7.19 -8.06
CA VAL A 330 11.07 -7.34 -7.14
C VAL A 330 10.50 -8.76 -7.21
N LEU A 331 10.28 -9.33 -8.39
CA LEU A 331 9.74 -10.70 -8.52
C LEU A 331 10.65 -11.76 -7.90
N GLN A 332 11.95 -11.69 -8.18
CA GLN A 332 12.92 -12.62 -7.59
C GLN A 332 12.94 -12.51 -6.06
N THR A 333 12.81 -11.29 -5.56
CA THR A 333 12.78 -11.01 -4.13
C THR A 333 11.50 -11.53 -3.47
N LEU A 334 10.34 -11.35 -4.11
CA LEU A 334 9.06 -11.89 -3.64
C LEU A 334 9.08 -13.41 -3.54
N GLN A 335 9.67 -14.10 -4.54
CA GLN A 335 9.86 -15.55 -4.51
C GLN A 335 10.77 -16.01 -3.37
N ARG A 336 11.92 -15.36 -3.18
CA ARG A 336 12.84 -15.67 -2.07
C ARG A 336 12.24 -15.45 -0.69
N LEU A 337 11.25 -14.56 -0.60
CA LEU A 337 10.53 -14.24 0.63
C LEU A 337 9.28 -15.12 0.85
N ASN A 338 8.95 -16.02 -0.09
CA ASN A 338 7.69 -16.78 -0.12
C ASN A 338 6.49 -15.86 0.06
N ALA A 339 6.49 -14.70 -0.61
CA ALA A 339 5.55 -13.63 -0.34
C ALA A 339 4.22 -13.81 -1.10
N TYR A 340 3.18 -13.14 -0.64
CA TYR A 340 1.98 -12.87 -1.41
C TYR A 340 1.98 -11.40 -1.84
N LEU A 341 1.66 -11.12 -3.10
CA LEU A 341 1.51 -9.77 -3.65
C LEU A 341 0.05 -9.54 -4.06
N ARG A 342 -0.52 -8.43 -3.62
CA ARG A 342 -1.69 -7.77 -4.20
C ARG A 342 -1.26 -6.45 -4.83
N LEU A 343 -1.50 -6.29 -6.13
CA LEU A 343 -1.23 -5.08 -6.90
C LEU A 343 -2.55 -4.47 -7.38
N ARG A 344 -2.89 -3.29 -6.86
CA ARG A 344 -4.05 -2.51 -7.29
C ARG A 344 -3.62 -1.28 -8.09
N THR A 345 -3.95 -1.22 -9.37
CA THR A 345 -3.62 -0.09 -10.26
C THR A 345 -4.60 -0.03 -11.43
N GLY A 346 -4.89 1.17 -11.94
CA GLY A 346 -5.81 1.34 -13.07
C GLY A 346 -7.19 0.74 -12.79
N ARG A 347 -7.68 -0.12 -13.69
CA ARG A 347 -8.93 -0.88 -13.57
C ARG A 347 -8.72 -2.33 -13.12
N VAL A 348 -7.50 -2.69 -12.71
CA VAL A 348 -7.17 -4.08 -12.36
C VAL A 348 -6.70 -4.21 -10.91
N CYS A 349 -7.02 -5.35 -10.32
CA CYS A 349 -6.43 -5.82 -9.08
C CYS A 349 -5.87 -7.22 -9.30
N LEU A 350 -4.56 -7.32 -9.27
CA LEU A 350 -3.80 -8.52 -9.61
C LEU A 350 -3.16 -9.10 -8.36
N VAL A 351 -3.22 -10.42 -8.23
CA VAL A 351 -2.67 -11.15 -7.07
C VAL A 351 -1.79 -12.29 -7.52
N GLN A 352 -0.70 -12.52 -6.79
CA GLN A 352 0.20 -13.64 -7.02
C GLN A 352 0.78 -14.17 -5.71
N ASP A 353 0.73 -15.50 -5.57
CA ASP A 353 1.37 -16.26 -4.52
C ASP A 353 2.76 -16.73 -5.00
N PHE A 354 3.80 -16.38 -4.25
CA PHE A 354 5.18 -16.76 -4.52
C PHE A 354 5.74 -17.78 -3.54
N SER A 355 4.89 -18.44 -2.73
CA SER A 355 5.29 -19.48 -1.78
C SER A 355 5.61 -20.82 -2.43
N ALA A 356 5.11 -21.07 -3.64
CA ALA A 356 5.47 -22.26 -4.41
C ALA A 356 6.81 -22.05 -5.14
N PRO A 357 7.79 -22.96 -5.01
CA PRO A 357 9.06 -22.84 -5.70
C PRO A 357 8.86 -22.96 -7.22
N LYS A 358 9.39 -22.00 -7.97
CA LYS A 358 9.42 -21.98 -9.43
C LYS A 358 10.85 -21.81 -9.93
N THR A 359 11.17 -22.37 -11.10
CA THR A 359 12.49 -22.22 -11.71
C THR A 359 12.81 -20.76 -12.06
N GLU A 360 11.77 -19.99 -12.44
CA GLU A 360 11.89 -18.57 -12.78
C GLU A 360 10.81 -17.75 -12.08
N ALA A 361 11.21 -16.58 -11.58
CA ALA A 361 10.33 -15.62 -10.94
C ALA A 361 9.59 -14.78 -12.00
N LEU A 362 8.53 -15.35 -12.58
CA LEU A 362 7.69 -14.66 -13.57
C LEU A 362 6.49 -13.97 -12.90
N PHE A 363 6.06 -12.84 -13.45
CA PHE A 363 4.81 -12.19 -13.06
C PHE A 363 3.66 -12.75 -13.91
N THR A 364 3.06 -13.81 -13.39
CA THR A 364 1.88 -14.49 -13.94
C THR A 364 0.72 -14.31 -12.97
N PRO A 365 0.23 -13.07 -12.76
CA PRO A 365 -0.79 -12.81 -11.77
C PRO A 365 -2.13 -13.39 -12.21
N THR A 366 -3.04 -13.51 -11.25
CA THR A 366 -4.46 -13.72 -11.50
C THR A 366 -5.25 -12.52 -11.02
N HIS A 367 -6.45 -12.29 -11.57
CA HIS A 367 -7.36 -11.30 -11.00
C HIS A 367 -7.74 -11.71 -9.58
N TRP A 368 -7.78 -10.72 -8.67
CA TRP A 368 -8.23 -10.91 -7.30
C TRP A 368 -9.68 -11.43 -7.26
N LEU A 369 -10.58 -10.80 -8.02
CA LEU A 369 -11.95 -11.24 -8.24
C LEU A 369 -12.07 -11.82 -9.65
N LYS A 370 -12.09 -13.16 -9.75
CA LYS A 370 -12.15 -13.84 -11.05
C LYS A 370 -13.40 -13.48 -11.84
N GLU A 371 -14.54 -13.38 -11.16
CA GLU A 371 -15.84 -13.05 -11.77
C GLU A 371 -15.98 -11.55 -12.10
N GLN A 372 -15.06 -10.71 -11.62
CA GLN A 372 -15.06 -9.27 -11.85
C GLN A 372 -13.61 -8.79 -12.12
N PRO A 373 -13.06 -9.11 -13.30
CA PRO A 373 -11.69 -8.77 -13.66
C PRO A 373 -11.50 -7.26 -13.88
N GLU A 374 -12.55 -6.57 -14.33
CA GLU A 374 -12.61 -5.10 -14.45
C GLU A 374 -13.14 -4.48 -13.15
N LEU A 375 -12.35 -3.59 -12.58
CA LEU A 375 -12.70 -2.74 -11.45
C LEU A 375 -12.76 -1.28 -11.90
N PRO A 376 -13.41 -0.40 -11.11
CA PRO A 376 -13.36 1.04 -11.35
C PRO A 376 -11.92 1.56 -11.44
N MET A 377 -11.71 2.66 -12.16
CA MET A 377 -10.41 3.31 -12.22
C MET A 377 -9.99 3.78 -10.82
N THR A 378 -8.75 3.48 -10.43
CA THR A 378 -8.18 3.92 -9.15
C THR A 378 -7.00 4.86 -9.35
N ALA A 379 -6.69 5.65 -8.33
CA ALA A 379 -5.50 6.46 -8.28
C ALA A 379 -4.24 5.59 -8.07
N GLY A 380 -3.24 5.79 -8.92
CA GLY A 380 -1.88 5.29 -8.72
C GLY A 380 -1.71 3.76 -8.77
N ALA A 381 -0.69 3.30 -8.07
CA ALA A 381 -0.39 1.89 -7.86
C ALA A 381 -0.21 1.61 -6.36
N CYS A 382 -0.74 0.47 -5.91
CA CYS A 382 -0.53 -0.03 -4.55
C CYS A 382 -0.05 -1.47 -4.58
N TYR A 383 1.14 -1.70 -4.02
CA TYR A 383 1.75 -3.00 -3.81
C TYR A 383 1.56 -3.38 -2.34
N SER A 384 0.60 -4.25 -2.02
CA SER A 384 0.43 -4.82 -0.69
C SER A 384 1.04 -6.21 -0.64
N ILE A 385 2.13 -6.35 0.11
CA ILE A 385 2.98 -7.54 0.13
C ILE A 385 2.94 -8.17 1.51
N VAL A 386 2.58 -9.44 1.59
CA VAL A 386 2.50 -10.19 2.85
C VAL A 386 3.62 -11.23 2.91
N VAL A 387 4.48 -11.11 3.91
CA VAL A 387 5.67 -11.94 4.10
C VAL A 387 5.57 -12.74 5.41
N PRO A 388 5.82 -14.06 5.42
CA PRO A 388 5.73 -14.88 6.62
C PRO A 388 6.99 -14.74 7.46
N LEU A 389 6.89 -14.30 8.73
CA LEU A 389 8.07 -13.97 9.54
C LEU A 389 8.75 -15.14 10.27
N SER A 390 8.29 -16.38 10.11
CA SER A 390 8.92 -17.54 10.77
C SER A 390 10.15 -18.08 10.04
N LYS A 391 11.04 -18.73 10.80
CA LYS A 391 12.31 -19.33 10.37
C LYS A 391 12.23 -20.48 9.36
N VAL A 392 11.09 -21.11 9.13
CA VAL A 392 11.06 -22.31 8.27
C VAL A 392 10.98 -21.89 6.80
N LEU A 393 12.15 -21.64 6.20
CA LEU A 393 12.34 -21.83 4.78
C LEU A 393 12.53 -23.33 4.56
N LEU A 394 11.72 -23.91 3.66
CA LEU A 394 11.88 -25.28 3.17
C LEU A 394 13.21 -25.42 2.42
#